data_AF-A0A3P7KCK7-F1
#
_entry.id   AF-A0A3P7KCK7-F1
#
_cell.length_a   1.000
_cell.length_b   1.000
_cell.length_c   1.000
_cell.angle_alpha   90.00
_cell.angle_beta   90.00
_cell.angle_gamma   90.00
#
_symmetry.space_group_name_H-M   'P 1'
#
loop_
_entity.id
_entity.type
_entity.pdbx_description
1 polymer ?
#
loop_
_entity_poly.entity_id
_entity_poly.type
_entity_poly.pdbx_seq_one_letter_code
_entity_poly.pdbx_strand_id
1 'polypeptide(L)' 'CATKCYVGKDAKFISRYCEGGGSDSKDFVCQKFICKGGRSPFVLRTCANKRLGCLAGPSICRFSNGTGSCARCSTNNCNW' A
#
# COMPACT_ATOMS: atom_id res chain seq x y z
N CYS A 1 -0.90 1.64 15.02
CA CYS A 1 0.07 1.23 14.00
C CYS A 1 -0.20 -0.22 13.66
N ALA A 2 0.03 -0.62 12.41
CA ALA A 2 -0.39 -1.92 11.92
C ALA A 2 0.77 -2.93 12.02
N THR A 3 0.49 -4.11 12.56
CA THR A 3 1.40 -5.27 12.53
C THR A 3 1.16 -6.15 11.32
N LYS A 4 -0.07 -6.14 10.79
CA LYS A 4 -0.50 -7.00 9.69
C LYS A 4 -1.23 -6.18 8.65
N CYS A 5 -0.86 -6.35 7.38
CA CYS A 5 -1.49 -5.66 6.25
C CYS A 5 -1.76 -6.63 5.12
N TYR A 6 -2.69 -6.26 4.23
CA TYR A 6 -2.75 -6.91 2.93
C TYR A 6 -1.57 -6.46 2.08
N VAL A 7 -0.91 -7.42 1.45
CA VAL A 7 0.24 -7.19 0.56
C VAL A 7 -0.01 -7.91 -0.75
N GLY A 8 0.15 -7.22 -1.87
CA GLY A 8 0.00 -7.77 -3.21
C GLY A 8 -0.75 -6.84 -4.16
N LYS A 9 -0.99 -7.34 -5.37
CA LYS A 9 -1.53 -6.56 -6.50
C LYS A 9 -2.90 -7.08 -6.92
N ASP A 10 -3.84 -6.19 -7.17
CA ASP A 10 -5.20 -6.44 -7.63
C ASP A 10 -5.95 -7.43 -6.72
N ALA A 11 -6.35 -8.59 -7.25
CA ALA A 11 -6.98 -9.68 -6.51
C ALA A 11 -5.96 -10.68 -5.91
N LYS A 12 -4.67 -10.56 -6.26
CA LYS A 12 -3.58 -11.42 -5.78
C LYS A 12 -2.90 -10.77 -4.57
N PHE A 13 -3.66 -10.59 -3.49
CA PHE A 13 -3.14 -10.07 -2.22
C PHE A 13 -3.38 -11.05 -1.08
N ILE A 14 -2.51 -10.99 -0.09
CA ILE A 14 -2.54 -11.87 1.09
C ILE A 14 -2.30 -11.04 2.35
N SER A 15 -2.85 -11.49 3.48
CA SER A 15 -2.61 -10.85 4.78
C SER A 15 -1.31 -11.39 5.37
N ARG A 16 -0.30 -10.53 5.51
CA ARG A 16 1.01 -10.89 6.08
C ARG A 16 1.45 -9.87 7.13
N TYR A 17 2.32 -10.32 8.02
CA TYR A 17 3.01 -9.43 8.94
C TYR A 17 3.94 -8.50 8.16
N CYS A 18 4.10 -7.29 8.65
CA CYS A 18 5.04 -6.34 8.07
C CYS A 18 6.48 -6.78 8.38
N GLU A 19 7.12 -7.48 7.45
CA GLU A 19 8.50 -7.96 7.61
C GLU A 19 9.49 -6.85 7.23
N GLY A 20 10.17 -6.27 8.22
CA GLY A 20 11.25 -5.31 7.97
C GLY A 20 11.51 -4.30 9.09
N GLY A 21 11.94 -4.73 10.27
CA GLY A 21 12.71 -3.87 11.18
C GLY A 21 12.20 -3.78 12.62
N GLY A 22 12.58 -4.75 13.45
CA GLY A 22 12.50 -4.65 14.92
C GLY A 22 11.11 -4.85 15.51
N SER A 23 11.06 -5.36 16.74
CA SER A 23 9.85 -5.71 17.51
C SER A 23 8.81 -4.60 17.70
N ASP A 24 9.02 -3.39 17.22
CA ASP A 24 8.10 -2.27 17.41
C ASP A 24 7.10 -2.16 16.25
N SER A 25 6.00 -2.90 16.41
CA SER A 25 4.72 -2.72 15.72
C SER A 25 4.22 -1.26 15.57
N LYS A 26 4.85 -0.30 16.26
CA LYS A 26 4.50 1.11 16.34
C LYS A 26 4.99 1.94 15.15
N ASP A 27 5.77 1.40 14.22
CA ASP A 27 6.30 2.20 13.10
C ASP A 27 5.72 1.88 11.73
N PHE A 28 4.84 0.88 11.61
CA PHE A 28 4.25 0.47 10.33
C PHE A 28 2.80 0.93 10.14
N VAL A 29 2.47 1.20 8.88
CA VAL A 29 1.11 1.50 8.41
C VAL A 29 0.81 0.69 7.15
N CYS A 30 -0.45 0.30 7.00
CA CYS A 30 -0.92 -0.32 5.78
C CYS A 30 -1.17 0.75 4.72
N GLN A 31 -0.87 0.42 3.47
CA GLN A 31 -1.04 1.31 2.33
C GLN A 31 -1.88 0.62 1.27
N LYS A 32 -2.77 1.39 0.64
CA LYS A 32 -3.53 1.01 -0.54
C LYS A 32 -3.34 2.07 -1.61
N PHE A 33 -2.63 1.70 -2.66
CA PHE A 33 -2.49 2.50 -3.86
C PHE A 33 -3.48 2.02 -4.91
N ILE A 34 -4.20 2.96 -5.52
CA ILE A 34 -5.18 2.70 -6.56
C ILE A 34 -4.78 3.51 -7.78
N CYS A 35 -4.51 2.82 -8.86
CA CYS A 35 -4.32 3.39 -10.19
C CYS A 35 -5.61 3.23 -10.99
N LYS A 36 -6.30 4.35 -11.26
CA LYS A 36 -7.53 4.37 -12.05
C LYS A 36 -7.29 4.99 -13.42
N GLY A 37 -7.98 4.45 -14.43
CA GLY A 37 -7.87 4.91 -15.81
C GLY A 37 -6.52 4.57 -16.44
N GLY A 38 -6.32 5.05 -17.66
CA GLY A 38 -5.13 4.74 -18.45
C GLY A 38 -5.11 3.32 -19.02
N ARG A 39 -3.98 2.94 -19.60
CA ARG A 39 -3.79 1.62 -20.24
C ARG A 39 -3.73 0.44 -19.26
N SER A 40 -3.32 0.69 -18.01
CA SER A 40 -3.04 -0.35 -17.03
C SER A 40 -3.51 0.05 -15.62
N PRO A 41 -4.83 -0.02 -15.33
CA PRO A 41 -5.33 0.19 -13.98
C PRO A 41 -4.89 -0.97 -13.07
N PHE A 42 -4.57 -0.67 -11.81
CA PHE A 42 -4.23 -1.68 -10.81
C PHE A 42 -4.41 -1.15 -9.39
N VAL A 43 -4.51 -2.06 -8.43
CA VAL A 43 -4.49 -1.77 -7.00
C VAL A 43 -3.26 -2.43 -6.37
N LEU A 44 -2.46 -1.69 -5.62
CA LEU A 44 -1.32 -2.22 -4.88
C LEU A 44 -1.55 -2.04 -3.39
N ARG A 45 -1.42 -3.12 -2.64
CA ARG A 45 -1.50 -3.14 -1.18
C ARG A 45 -0.13 -3.50 -0.64
N THR A 46 0.31 -2.77 0.38
CA THR A 46 1.62 -3.00 0.99
C THR A 46 1.65 -2.51 2.43
N CYS A 47 2.70 -2.89 3.14
CA CYS A 47 3.06 -2.33 4.42
C CYS A 47 4.30 -1.44 4.26
N ALA A 48 4.32 -0.30 4.94
CA ALA A 48 5.49 0.58 4.93
C ALA A 48 5.67 1.30 6.26
N ASN A 49 6.89 1.78 6.51
CA ASN A 49 7.16 2.63 7.65
C ASN A 49 6.33 3.92 7.54
N LYS A 50 5.70 4.37 8.63
CA LYS A 50 4.88 5.59 8.68
C LYS A 50 5.65 6.84 8.24
N ARG A 51 6.98 6.85 8.36
CA ARG A 51 7.88 7.95 7.96
C ARG A 51 8.14 8.02 6.45
N LEU A 52 8.00 6.92 5.71
CA LEU A 52 8.35 6.82 4.27
C LEU A 52 7.30 7.44 3.32
N GLY A 53 6.14 7.87 3.83
CA GLY A 53 5.04 8.28 2.96
C GLY A 53 4.50 7.08 2.16
N CYS A 54 3.85 7.32 1.01
CA CYS A 54 3.35 6.24 0.15
C CYS A 54 4.45 5.68 -0.75
N LEU A 55 4.64 4.35 -0.72
CA LEU A 55 5.66 3.68 -1.55
C LEU A 55 5.37 3.81 -3.05
N ALA A 56 4.09 3.77 -3.43
CA ALA A 56 3.66 4.02 -4.80
C ALA A 56 3.05 5.42 -4.90
N GLY A 57 3.66 6.26 -5.75
CA GLY A 57 3.22 7.62 -6.01
C GLY A 57 2.29 7.73 -7.22
N PRO A 58 1.52 8.83 -7.34
CA PRO A 58 0.61 9.06 -8.46
C PRO A 58 1.32 9.12 -9.83
N SER A 59 2.62 9.41 -9.85
CA SER A 59 3.48 9.43 -11.03
C SER A 59 3.54 8.07 -11.75
N ILE A 60 3.45 6.95 -11.03
CA ILE A 60 3.44 5.60 -11.63
C ILE A 60 2.24 5.42 -12.58
N CYS A 61 1.10 6.04 -12.26
CA CYS A 61 -0.10 5.98 -13.10
C CYS A 61 -0.05 6.90 -14.31
N ARG A 62 0.70 8.03 -14.22
CA ARG A 62 0.79 9.02 -15.29
C ARG A 62 1.42 8.46 -16.56
N PHE A 63 2.37 7.53 -16.45
CA PHE A 63 2.94 6.84 -17.62
C PHE A 63 1.91 6.07 -18.45
N SER A 64 0.82 5.63 -17.81
CA SER A 64 -0.30 4.96 -18.49
C SER A 64 -1.44 5.91 -18.84
N ASN A 65 -1.28 7.23 -18.66
CA ASN A 65 -2.35 8.23 -18.74
C ASN A 65 -3.47 8.00 -17.70
N GLY A 66 -3.12 7.43 -16.54
CA GLY A 66 -4.02 7.17 -15.42
C GLY A 66 -3.77 8.10 -14.23
N THR A 67 -4.69 8.07 -13.26
CA THR A 67 -4.60 8.81 -12.00
C THR A 67 -4.36 7.85 -10.84
N GLY A 68 -3.31 8.09 -10.07
CA GLY A 68 -2.98 7.33 -8.87
C GLY A 68 -3.45 8.03 -7.60
N SER A 69 -3.95 7.27 -6.64
CA SER A 69 -4.25 7.73 -5.28
C SER A 69 -3.72 6.73 -4.27
N CYS A 70 -3.23 7.22 -3.13
CA CYS A 70 -2.72 6.38 -2.05
C CYS A 70 -3.42 6.72 -0.75
N ALA A 71 -3.94 5.70 -0.07
CA ALA A 71 -4.46 5.78 1.28
C ALA A 71 -3.53 5.05 2.26
N ARG A 72 -3.38 5.60 3.46
CA ARG A 72 -2.62 5.01 4.57
C ARG A 72 -3.52 4.83 5.77
N CYS A 73 -3.35 3.74 6.49
CA CYS A 73 -4.14 3.45 7.69
C CYS A 73 -3.32 2.64 8.71
N SER A 74 -3.66 2.81 9.98
CA SER A 74 -2.82 2.39 11.11
C SER A 74 -3.37 1.19 11.89
N THR A 75 -4.42 0.55 11.36
CA THR A 75 -5.06 -0.64 11.94
C THR A 75 -4.72 -1.88 11.12
N ASN A 76 -4.80 -3.06 11.71
CA ASN A 76 -4.47 -4.29 10.99
C ASN A 76 -5.45 -4.53 9.82
N ASN A 77 -4.91 -4.88 8.66
CA ASN A 77 -5.67 -5.21 7.45
C ASN A 77 -6.66 -4.13 6.98
N CYS A 78 -6.44 -2.87 7.34
CA CYS A 78 -7.31 -1.75 6.99
C CYS A 78 -7.21 -1.32 5.52
N ASN A 79 -6.27 -1.87 4.77
CA ASN A 79 -6.04 -1.59 3.36
C ASN A 79 -6.76 -2.55 2.42
N TRP A 80 -7.95 -3.03 2.81
CA TRP A 80 -8.87 -3.79 1.95
C TRP A 80 -9.19 -3.02 0.68
#